data_AF-A0A1B6NT65-F1
#
_entry.id   AF-A0A1B6NT65-F1
#
_cell.length_a   1.000
_cell.length_b   1.000
_cell.length_c   1.000
_cell.angle_alpha   90.00
_cell.angle_beta   90.00
_cell.angle_gamma   90.00
#
_symmetry.space_group_name_H-M   'P 1'
#
loop_
_entity.id
_entity.type
_entity.pdbx_description
1 polymer ?
#
loop_
_entity_poly.entity_id
_entity_poly.type
_entity_poly.pdbx_seq_one_letter_code
_entity_poly.pdbx_strand_id
1 'polypeptide(L)'
;MNNDWQEQEQARRDWMAKNSLYREEDEHSSCGVGLVVNIDGKASRKVVQSGIDALKAIWHRGAVDADGKTGDGAGIHVQIPV
;
A
#
# COMPACT_ATOMS: atom_id res chain seq x y z
N MET A 1 20.67 -12.88 -7.43
CA MET A 1 19.31 -12.52 -7.91
C MET A 1 19.28 -12.82 -9.39
N ASN A 2 18.35 -13.66 -9.84
CA ASN A 2 18.40 -14.26 -11.18
C ASN A 2 17.85 -13.26 -12.23
N ASN A 3 18.67 -12.88 -13.22
CA ASN A 3 18.28 -11.93 -14.29
C ASN A 3 17.21 -12.50 -15.23
N ASP A 4 17.08 -13.83 -15.28
CA ASP A 4 16.11 -14.53 -16.13
C ASP A 4 14.66 -14.07 -15.89
N TRP A 5 14.32 -13.71 -14.64
CA TRP A 5 12.97 -13.25 -14.31
C TRP A 5 12.66 -11.88 -14.92
N GLN A 6 13.64 -10.96 -14.92
CA GLN A 6 13.43 -9.61 -15.46
C GLN A 6 13.21 -9.66 -16.97
N GLU A 7 13.99 -10.46 -17.68
CA GLU A 7 13.88 -10.63 -19.13
C GLU A 7 12.54 -11.29 -19.53
N GLN A 8 12.12 -12.32 -18.79
CA GLN A 8 10.84 -12.99 -19.02
C GLN A 8 9.65 -12.07 -18.74
N GLU A 9 9.71 -11.27 -17.67
CA GLU A 9 8.64 -10.33 -17.32
C GLU A 9 8.53 -9.19 -18.34
N GLN A 10 9.67 -8.68 -18.85
CA GLN A 10 9.66 -7.68 -19.92
C GLN A 10 9.01 -8.23 -21.19
N ALA A 11 9.39 -9.43 -21.64
CA ALA A 11 8.79 -10.06 -22.81
C ALA A 11 7.27 -10.29 -22.64
N ARG A 12 6.82 -10.63 -21.42
CA ARG A 12 5.40 -10.76 -21.07
C ARG A 12 4.67 -9.42 -21.19
N ARG A 13 5.23 -8.34 -20.63
CA ARG A 13 4.68 -6.99 -20.70
C ARG A 13 4.57 -6.50 -22.15
N ASP A 14 5.63 -6.69 -22.95
CA ASP A 14 5.65 -6.31 -24.37
C ASP A 14 4.56 -7.04 -25.17
N TRP A 15 4.38 -8.34 -24.91
CA TRP A 15 3.32 -9.12 -25.52
C TRP A 15 1.93 -8.62 -25.12
N MET A 16 1.72 -8.31 -23.84
CA MET A 16 0.45 -7.77 -23.33
C MET A 16 0.14 -6.41 -23.93
N ALA A 17 1.12 -5.51 -24.04
CA ALA A 17 0.95 -4.20 -24.65
C ALA A 17 0.54 -4.28 -26.13
N LYS A 18 1.01 -5.31 -26.86
CA LYS A 18 0.68 -5.50 -28.28
C LYS A 18 -0.64 -6.23 -28.52
N ASN A 19 -1.05 -7.13 -27.61
CA ASN A 19 -2.13 -8.09 -27.88
C ASN A 19 -3.31 -8.02 -26.89
N SER A 20 -3.33 -7.08 -25.95
CA SER A 20 -4.40 -6.92 -24.96
C SER A 20 -4.80 -5.45 -24.77
N LEU A 21 -5.68 -5.17 -23.81
CA LEU A 21 -6.03 -3.81 -23.38
C LEU A 21 -5.05 -3.25 -22.32
N TYR A 22 -4.05 -4.03 -21.89
CA TYR A 22 -3.04 -3.58 -20.95
C TYR A 22 -2.21 -2.43 -21.53
N ARG A 23 -2.01 -1.39 -20.72
CA ARG A 23 -1.02 -0.34 -20.96
C ARG A 23 -0.19 -0.15 -19.71
N GLU A 24 1.12 -0.09 -19.89
CA GLU A 24 2.05 0.12 -18.78
C GLU A 24 1.84 1.49 -18.10
N GLU A 25 1.42 2.49 -18.88
CA GLU A 25 1.10 3.83 -18.36
C GLU A 25 -0.08 3.87 -17.37
N ASP A 26 -0.96 2.86 -17.38
CA ASP A 26 -2.11 2.74 -16.47
C ASP A 26 -1.76 1.94 -15.19
N GLU A 27 -0.53 1.39 -15.10
CA GLU A 27 -0.13 0.55 -14.00
C GLU A 27 0.30 1.40 -12.79
N HIS A 28 -0.45 1.29 -11.70
CA HIS A 28 -0.23 2.09 -10.50
C HIS A 28 -0.39 1.24 -9.24
N SER A 29 0.49 1.47 -8.26
CA SER A 29 0.38 0.84 -6.94
C SER A 29 -0.59 1.63 -6.04
N SER A 30 -1.68 1.00 -5.64
CA SER A 30 -2.76 1.67 -4.90
C SER A 30 -2.71 1.44 -3.36
N CYS A 31 -1.68 0.81 -2.79
CA CYS A 31 -1.60 0.64 -1.33
C CYS A 31 -0.72 1.71 -0.63
N GLY A 32 -1.03 2.02 0.63
CA GLY A 32 -0.26 2.94 1.48
C GLY A 32 0.35 2.24 2.69
N VAL A 33 1.61 2.56 3.01
CA VAL A 33 2.30 2.13 4.23
C VAL A 33 2.99 3.32 4.90
N GLY A 34 3.14 3.29 6.22
CA GLY A 34 3.77 4.39 6.97
C GLY A 34 4.23 3.97 8.36
N LEU A 35 5.09 4.80 8.95
CA LEU A 35 5.65 4.61 10.29
C LEU A 35 5.61 5.93 11.05
N VAL A 36 5.18 5.87 12.32
CA VAL A 36 5.25 7.00 13.25
C VAL A 36 6.11 6.58 14.44
N VAL A 37 7.09 7.40 14.79
CA VAL A 37 7.99 7.16 15.92
C VAL A 37 8.11 8.42 16.77
N ASN A 38 8.22 8.23 18.08
CA ASN A 38 8.71 9.28 18.96
C ASN A 38 10.25 9.19 19.04
N ILE A 39 10.95 10.20 18.52
CA ILE A 39 12.41 10.22 18.45
C ILE A 39 13.09 10.22 19.82
N ASP A 40 12.39 10.67 20.86
CA ASP A 40 12.87 10.64 22.24
C ASP A 40 12.76 9.23 22.88
N GLY A 41 12.20 8.26 22.15
CA GLY A 41 12.02 6.89 22.62
C GLY A 41 10.94 6.69 23.69
N LYS A 42 10.23 7.76 24.07
CA LYS A 42 9.18 7.71 25.11
C LYS A 42 7.84 7.26 24.53
N ALA A 43 7.19 6.32 25.20
CA ALA A 43 5.83 5.91 24.86
C ALA A 43 4.87 7.12 24.95
N SER A 44 4.02 7.28 23.93
CA SER A 44 3.04 8.37 23.89
C SER A 44 1.81 7.98 23.09
N ARG A 45 0.62 8.26 23.65
CA ARG A 45 -0.66 8.07 22.95
C ARG A 45 -0.71 8.86 21.63
N LYS A 46 0.05 9.96 21.52
CA LYS A 46 0.15 10.76 20.30
C LYS A 46 0.65 9.95 19.10
N VAL A 47 1.55 8.99 19.32
CA VAL A 47 2.06 8.11 18.24
C VAL A 47 0.92 7.27 17.66
N VAL A 48 0.12 6.63 18.51
CA VAL A 48 -1.04 5.84 18.09
C VAL A 48 -2.08 6.71 17.39
N GLN A 49 -2.37 7.90 17.93
CA GLN A 49 -3.31 8.83 17.34
C GLN A 49 -2.87 9.26 15.92
N SER A 50 -1.59 9.60 15.77
CA SER A 50 -1.03 9.98 14.47
C SER A 50 -1.11 8.84 13.46
N GLY A 51 -0.89 7.59 13.89
CA GLY A 51 -1.06 6.41 13.04
C GLY A 51 -2.52 6.22 12.58
N ILE A 52 -3.49 6.42 13.47
CA ILE A 52 -4.92 6.37 13.12
C ILE A 52 -5.28 7.49 12.13
N ASP A 53 -4.81 8.71 12.38
CA ASP A 53 -5.09 9.86 11.51
C ASP A 53 -4.48 9.66 10.12
N ALA A 54 -3.29 9.05 10.02
CA ALA A 54 -2.69 8.68 8.76
C ALA A 54 -3.53 7.62 8.00
N LEU A 55 -4.02 6.58 8.67
CA LEU A 55 -4.90 5.56 8.06
C LEU A 55 -6.20 6.17 7.52
N LYS A 56 -6.74 7.19 8.19
CA LYS A 56 -7.92 7.93 7.69
C LYS A 56 -7.64 8.78 6.46
N ALA A 57 -6.39 9.08 6.14
CA ALA A 57 -6.02 9.96 5.03
C ALA A 57 -5.73 9.20 3.71
N ILE A 58 -5.72 7.86 3.72
CA ILE A 58 -5.30 7.04 2.56
C ILE A 58 -6.44 6.29 1.85
N TRP A 59 -7.69 6.58 2.17
CA TRP A 59 -8.87 5.94 1.57
C TRP A 59 -8.92 6.06 0.04
N HIS A 60 -8.39 7.14 -0.53
CA HIS A 60 -8.33 7.39 -1.97
C HIS A 60 -7.39 6.44 -2.72
N ARG A 61 -6.62 5.63 -1.98
CA ARG A 61 -5.70 4.63 -2.53
C ARG A 61 -6.28 3.21 -2.37
N GLY A 62 -7.08 2.94 -1.35
CA GLY A 62 -7.72 1.63 -1.19
C GLY A 62 -8.81 1.35 -2.23
N ALA A 63 -9.08 0.07 -2.50
CA ALA A 63 -10.33 -0.31 -3.15
C ALA A 63 -11.50 0.05 -2.23
N VAL A 64 -12.52 0.69 -2.80
CA VAL A 64 -13.76 1.06 -2.10
C VAL A 64 -14.89 0.27 -2.73
N ASP A 65 -15.59 -0.53 -1.93
CA ASP A 65 -16.77 -1.24 -2.40
C ASP A 65 -17.99 -0.30 -2.43
N ALA A 66 -18.99 -0.65 -3.24
CA ALA A 66 -20.18 0.16 -3.46
C ALA A 66 -21.06 0.32 -2.20
N ASP A 67 -20.88 -0.54 -1.19
CA ASP A 67 -21.61 -0.46 0.08
C ASP A 67 -21.10 0.67 1.00
N GLY A 68 -19.96 1.29 0.67
CA GLY A 68 -19.31 2.33 1.46
C GLY A 68 -18.75 1.87 2.80
N LYS A 69 -18.63 0.55 3.02
CA LYS A 69 -18.19 -0.07 4.29
C LYS A 69 -17.06 -1.05 4.09
N THR A 70 -17.11 -1.83 3.01
CA THR A 70 -16.15 -2.89 2.72
C THR A 70 -14.90 -2.31 2.08
N GLY A 71 -13.75 -2.79 2.54
CA GLY A 71 -12.44 -2.54 1.95
C GLY A 71 -11.53 -3.76 2.15
N ASP A 72 -10.46 -3.84 1.37
CA ASP A 72 -9.60 -5.04 1.33
C ASP A 72 -8.89 -5.34 2.66
N GLY A 73 -8.51 -4.28 3.39
CA GLY A 73 -7.92 -4.39 4.71
C GLY A 73 -7.14 -3.15 5.15
N ALA A 74 -7.11 -2.92 6.47
CA ALA A 74 -6.27 -1.92 7.11
C ALA A 74 -5.76 -2.47 8.45
N GLY A 75 -4.57 -2.03 8.87
CA GLY A 75 -3.97 -2.49 10.11
C GLY A 75 -3.01 -1.48 10.71
N ILE A 76 -2.83 -1.56 12.04
CA ILE A 76 -1.84 -0.81 12.78
C ILE A 76 -1.14 -1.74 13.76
N HIS A 77 0.19 -1.74 13.73
CA HIS A 77 1.01 -2.48 14.69
C HIS A 77 1.54 -1.50 15.75
N VAL A 78 1.36 -1.83 17.01
CA VAL A 78 1.80 -1.00 18.15
C VAL A 78 2.47 -1.87 19.21
N GLN A 79 3.32 -1.25 20.03
CA GLN A 79 3.82 -1.90 21.24
C GLN A 79 2.65 -2.25 22.18
N ILE A 80 2.73 -3.41 22.84
CA ILE A 80 1.75 -3.84 23.84
C ILE A 80 1.68 -2.77 24.96
N PRO A 81 0.50 -2.20 25.25
CA PRO A 81 0.34 -1.30 26.37
C PRO A 81 0.44 -2.10 27.68
N VAL A 82 1.45 -1.79 28.49
CA VAL A 82 1.68 -2.38 29.82
C VAL A 82 1.44 -1.36 30.92
#